data_AF-A0A914JG60-F1
#
_entry.id   AF-A0A914JG60-F1
#
_cell.length_a   1.000
_cell.length_b   1.000
_cell.length_c   1.000
_cell.angle_alpha   90.00
_cell.angle_beta   90.00
_cell.angle_gamma   90.00
#
_symmetry.space_group_name_H-M   'P 1'
#
loop_
_entity.id
_entity.type
_entity.pdbx_description
1 polymer ?
#
loop_
_entity_poly.entity_id
_entity_poly.type
_entity_poly.pdbx_seq_one_letter_code
_entity_poly.pdbx_strand_id
1 'polypeptide(L)'
;MDRSIAYLTNPNNFQHRTKSMFFALAMSLHSILEGVALGVQDNERQIWIFFIALIIHKGIEAFSVGLQMTTATGKGEYLTMCTIAVFALMTPIGSLSGVVLLNVEISLAVKKGIIVLLEGLSGGTIIYVTFLDILAQERADSHSNLIQLAAIILGFAMIVGLGL
;
A
#
# COMPACT_ATOMS: atom_id res chain seq x y z
N MET A 1 -1.64 -23.31 -31.28
CA MET A 1 -1.80 -23.10 -29.83
C MET A 1 -0.87 -21.95 -29.45
N ASP A 2 -1.45 -20.79 -29.17
CA ASP A 2 -0.72 -19.52 -29.07
C ASP A 2 0.21 -19.53 -27.85
N ARG A 3 1.47 -19.09 -28.00
CA ARG A 3 2.46 -19.11 -26.92
C ARG A 3 1.99 -18.26 -25.74
N SER A 4 1.20 -17.23 -26.00
CA SER A 4 0.52 -16.41 -24.99
C SER A 4 -0.30 -17.26 -24.00
N ILE A 5 -1.09 -18.22 -24.49
CA ILE A 5 -1.91 -19.11 -23.66
C ILE A 5 -1.05 -20.12 -22.90
N ALA A 6 0.02 -20.64 -23.52
CA ALA A 6 0.96 -21.54 -22.84
C ALA A 6 1.79 -20.85 -21.73
N TYR A 7 2.06 -19.55 -21.87
CA TYR A 7 2.67 -18.72 -20.81
C TYR A 7 1.69 -18.45 -19.66
N LEU A 8 0.40 -18.29 -19.97
CA LEU A 8 -0.68 -18.07 -19.00
C LEU A 8 -1.03 -19.34 -18.20
N THR A 9 -0.84 -20.52 -18.76
CA THR A 9 -1.14 -21.80 -18.10
C THR A 9 0.01 -22.38 -17.26
N ASN A 10 1.17 -21.71 -17.18
CA ASN A 10 2.25 -22.13 -16.30
C ASN A 10 1.91 -21.78 -14.84
N PRO A 11 1.79 -22.77 -13.92
CA PRO A 11 1.35 -22.55 -12.55
C PRO A 11 2.24 -21.58 -11.76
N ASN A 12 3.55 -21.53 -12.05
CA ASN A 12 4.48 -20.63 -11.37
C ASN A 12 4.25 -19.15 -11.73
N ASN A 13 3.91 -18.87 -12.99
CA ASN A 13 3.62 -17.52 -13.46
C ASN A 13 2.26 -17.02 -12.95
N PHE A 14 1.28 -17.92 -12.88
CA PHE A 14 -0.04 -17.60 -12.35
C PHE A 14 0.05 -17.19 -10.87
N GLN A 15 0.79 -17.94 -10.06
CA GLN A 15 1.01 -17.62 -8.64
C GLN A 15 1.71 -16.26 -8.44
N HIS A 16 2.71 -15.94 -9.25
CA HIS A 16 3.41 -14.66 -9.14
C HIS A 16 2.51 -13.48 -9.52
N ARG A 17 1.65 -13.66 -10.53
CA ARG A 17 0.71 -12.62 -10.98
C ARG A 17 -0.42 -12.39 -9.99
N THR A 18 -0.97 -13.45 -9.40
CA THR A 18 -2.03 -13.32 -8.39
C THR A 18 -1.49 -12.59 -7.16
N LYS A 19 -0.28 -12.92 -6.69
CA LYS A 19 0.39 -12.21 -5.59
C LYS A 19 0.56 -10.72 -5.86
N SER A 20 1.05 -10.34 -7.05
CA SER A 20 1.18 -8.92 -7.41
C SER A 20 -0.17 -8.19 -7.46
N MET A 21 -1.24 -8.88 -7.87
CA MET A 21 -2.60 -8.31 -7.83
C MET A 21 -3.10 -8.12 -6.39
N PHE A 22 -2.88 -9.10 -5.50
CA PHE A 22 -3.22 -8.97 -4.08
C PHE A 22 -2.43 -7.85 -3.42
N PHE A 23 -1.13 -7.73 -3.73
CA PHE A 23 -0.29 -6.63 -3.28
C PHE A 23 -0.88 -5.28 -3.73
N ALA A 24 -1.16 -5.12 -5.02
CA ALA A 24 -1.73 -3.88 -5.55
C ALA A 24 -3.11 -3.56 -4.95
N LEU A 25 -3.93 -4.58 -4.69
CA LEU A 25 -5.23 -4.44 -4.03
C LEU A 25 -5.06 -3.99 -2.57
N ALA A 26 -4.16 -4.62 -1.81
CA ALA A 26 -3.89 -4.26 -0.43
C ALA A 26 -3.35 -2.82 -0.33
N MET A 27 -2.41 -2.43 -1.20
CA MET A 27 -1.92 -1.06 -1.26
C MET A 27 -3.02 -0.06 -1.68
N SER A 28 -3.96 -0.47 -2.54
CA SER A 28 -5.13 0.35 -2.91
C SER A 28 -6.08 0.55 -1.73
N LEU A 29 -6.28 -0.49 -0.90
CA LEU A 29 -7.06 -0.40 0.34
C LEU A 29 -6.38 0.51 1.37
N HIS A 30 -5.08 0.34 1.58
CA HIS A 30 -4.26 1.25 2.39
C HIS A 30 -4.46 2.71 1.93
N SER A 31 -4.27 2.96 0.63
CA SER A 31 -4.40 4.29 0.04
C SER A 31 -5.77 4.95 0.23
N ILE A 32 -6.87 4.20 0.11
CA ILE A 32 -8.20 4.79 0.28
C ILE A 32 -8.47 5.13 1.75
N LEU A 33 -8.01 4.29 2.68
CA LEU A 33 -8.16 4.53 4.13
C LEU A 33 -7.45 5.82 4.56
N GLU A 34 -6.22 6.03 4.12
CA GLU A 34 -5.48 7.27 4.39
C GLU A 34 -6.12 8.48 3.72
N GLY A 35 -6.63 8.31 2.50
CA GLY A 35 -7.40 9.34 1.82
C GLY A 35 -8.58 9.79 2.67
N VAL A 36 -9.40 8.85 3.16
CA VAL A 36 -10.54 9.17 4.02
C VAL A 36 -10.08 9.85 5.32
N ALA A 37 -9.02 9.34 5.96
CA ALA A 37 -8.47 9.95 7.17
C ALA A 37 -8.05 11.40 6.95
N LEU A 38 -7.36 11.70 5.83
CA LEU A 38 -7.00 13.05 5.43
C LEU A 38 -8.23 13.94 5.21
N GLY A 39 -9.27 13.43 4.55
CA GLY A 39 -10.49 14.19 4.26
C GLY A 39 -11.36 14.52 5.47
N VAL A 40 -11.27 13.72 6.54
CA VAL A 40 -12.02 13.92 7.80
C VAL A 40 -11.34 14.95 8.72
N GLN A 41 -10.09 15.34 8.43
CA GLN A 41 -9.38 16.34 9.23
C GLN A 41 -10.10 17.70 9.20
N ASP A 42 -10.29 18.33 10.36
CA ASP A 42 -10.95 19.63 10.50
C ASP A 42 -9.97 20.79 10.70
N ASN A 43 -8.73 20.48 11.07
CA ASN A 43 -7.71 21.45 11.41
C ASN A 43 -6.77 21.69 10.22
N GLU A 44 -6.75 22.91 9.70
CA GLU A 44 -5.93 23.31 8.55
C GLU A 44 -4.45 22.93 8.70
N ARG A 45 -3.87 23.14 9.90
CA ARG A 45 -2.47 22.78 10.16
C ARG A 45 -2.26 21.28 10.06
N GLN A 46 -3.19 20.47 10.60
CA GLN A 46 -3.09 19.01 10.55
C GLN A 46 -3.27 18.50 9.12
N ILE A 47 -4.18 19.09 8.35
CA ILE A 47 -4.36 18.78 6.91
C ILE A 47 -3.04 18.96 6.16
N TRP A 48 -2.36 20.11 6.32
CA TRP A 48 -1.09 20.36 5.61
C TRP A 48 0.02 19.40 6.03
N ILE A 49 0.16 19.14 7.33
CA ILE A 49 1.18 18.20 7.84
C ILE A 49 0.93 16.80 7.27
N PHE A 50 -0.31 16.32 7.34
CA PHE A 50 -0.69 15.00 6.84
C PHE A 50 -0.55 14.93 5.32
N PHE A 51 -0.97 15.94 4.58
CA PHE A 51 -0.84 15.97 3.12
C PHE A 51 0.61 15.90 2.64
N ILE A 52 1.51 16.64 3.29
CA ILE A 52 2.95 16.60 2.96
C ILE A 52 3.53 15.22 3.26
N ALA A 53 3.23 14.66 4.44
CA ALA A 53 3.63 13.30 4.79
C ALA A 53 3.14 12.31 3.73
N LEU A 54 1.84 12.39 3.38
CA LEU A 54 1.18 11.55 2.40
C LEU A 54 1.88 11.59 1.04
N ILE A 55 2.18 12.77 0.48
CA ILE A 55 2.83 12.84 -0.83
C ILE A 55 4.20 12.15 -0.82
N ILE A 56 4.97 12.30 0.26
CA ILE A 56 6.30 11.70 0.37
C ILE A 56 6.20 10.17 0.32
N HIS A 57 5.33 9.56 1.11
CA HIS A 57 5.20 8.09 1.13
C HIS A 57 4.38 7.53 -0.04
N LYS A 58 3.48 8.32 -0.64
CA LYS A 58 2.68 7.90 -1.81
C LYS A 58 3.53 7.60 -3.04
N GLY A 59 4.61 8.36 -3.24
CA GLY A 59 5.55 8.12 -4.34
C GLY A 59 6.28 6.78 -4.19
N ILE A 60 6.70 6.44 -2.97
CA ILE A 60 7.41 5.20 -2.65
C ILE A 60 6.47 3.99 -2.82
N GLU A 61 5.22 4.12 -2.39
CA GLU A 61 4.21 3.08 -2.59
C GLU A 61 3.87 2.88 -4.06
N ALA A 62 3.66 3.97 -4.81
CA ALA A 62 3.38 3.89 -6.25
C ALA A 62 4.51 3.20 -7.00
N PHE A 63 5.77 3.52 -6.65
CA PHE A 63 6.95 2.86 -7.19
C PHE A 63 6.96 1.36 -6.85
N SER A 64 6.67 1.00 -5.61
CA SER A 64 6.64 -0.40 -5.16
C SER A 64 5.56 -1.22 -5.87
N VAL A 65 4.34 -0.68 -6.00
CA VAL A 65 3.24 -1.30 -6.78
C VAL A 65 3.63 -1.45 -8.25
N GLY A 66 4.21 -0.42 -8.86
CA GLY A 66 4.66 -0.48 -10.24
C GLY A 66 5.75 -1.53 -10.46
N LEU A 67 6.73 -1.61 -9.55
CA LEU A 67 7.80 -2.61 -9.62
C LEU A 67 7.24 -4.03 -9.47
N GLN A 68 6.35 -4.26 -8.50
CA GLN A 68 5.72 -5.57 -8.27
C GLN A 68 4.85 -6.03 -9.46
N MET A 69 4.21 -5.08 -10.15
CA MET A 69 3.37 -5.36 -11.31
C MET A 69 4.17 -5.60 -12.59
N THR A 70 5.24 -4.82 -12.83
CA THR A 70 6.13 -5.00 -13.99
C THR A 70 6.87 -6.33 -13.92
N THR A 71 7.39 -6.71 -12.74
CA THR A 71 8.08 -7.99 -12.53
C THR A 71 7.17 -9.20 -12.76
N ALA A 72 5.89 -9.13 -12.38
CA ALA A 72 4.95 -10.25 -12.51
C ALA A 72 4.25 -10.36 -13.87
N THR A 73 4.11 -9.26 -14.62
CA THR A 73 3.30 -9.24 -15.85
C THR A 73 4.17 -9.30 -17.12
N GLY A 74 5.48 -9.10 -17.02
CA GLY A 74 6.38 -9.05 -18.18
C GLY A 74 5.91 -8.00 -19.19
N LYS A 75 5.46 -8.42 -20.39
CA LYS A 75 5.03 -7.53 -21.49
C LYS A 75 3.68 -6.83 -21.31
N GLY A 76 2.96 -7.07 -20.21
CA GLY A 76 1.64 -6.46 -19.98
C GLY A 76 1.69 -5.04 -19.41
N GLU A 77 2.42 -4.13 -20.06
CA GLU A 77 2.60 -2.73 -19.62
C GLU A 77 1.28 -2.00 -19.40
N TYR A 78 0.27 -2.27 -20.24
CA TYR A 78 -1.07 -1.72 -20.10
C TYR A 78 -1.73 -2.06 -18.75
N LEU A 79 -1.59 -3.31 -18.30
CA LEU A 79 -2.18 -3.74 -17.03
C LEU A 79 -1.51 -3.04 -15.85
N THR A 80 -0.18 -2.94 -15.88
CA THR A 80 0.58 -2.21 -14.86
C THR A 80 0.17 -0.74 -14.80
N MET A 81 0.07 -0.07 -15.95
CA MET A 81 -0.35 1.33 -16.01
C MET A 81 -1.78 1.51 -15.48
N CYS A 82 -2.69 0.60 -15.84
CA CYS A 82 -4.08 0.62 -15.35
C CYS A 82 -4.13 0.42 -13.83
N THR A 83 -3.36 -0.52 -13.28
CA THR A 83 -3.26 -0.76 -11.84
C THR A 83 -2.69 0.44 -11.08
N ILE A 84 -1.62 1.06 -11.59
CA ILE A 84 -1.03 2.27 -10.99
C ILE A 84 -2.04 3.42 -11.02
N ALA A 85 -2.76 3.60 -12.13
CA ALA A 85 -3.79 4.63 -12.25
C ALA A 85 -4.92 4.43 -11.23
N VAL A 86 -5.39 3.19 -11.07
CA VAL A 86 -6.39 2.84 -10.04
C VAL A 86 -5.86 3.15 -8.65
N PHE A 87 -4.64 2.69 -8.30
CA PHE A 87 -4.00 2.96 -7.01
C PHE A 87 -3.82 4.46 -6.73
N ALA A 88 -3.46 5.25 -7.75
CA ALA A 88 -3.28 6.69 -7.62
C ALA A 88 -4.61 7.41 -7.33
N LEU A 89 -5.72 6.94 -7.93
CA LEU A 89 -7.06 7.51 -7.72
C LEU A 89 -7.67 7.18 -6.35
N MET A 90 -7.18 6.14 -5.66
CA MET A 90 -7.72 5.74 -4.36
C MET A 90 -7.57 6.83 -3.29
N THR A 91 -6.43 7.54 -3.22
CA THR A 91 -6.26 8.64 -2.24
C THR A 91 -7.22 9.81 -2.51
N PRO A 92 -7.34 10.37 -3.73
CA PRO A 92 -8.34 11.39 -4.03
C PRO A 92 -9.77 10.95 -3.75
N ILE A 93 -10.14 9.72 -4.13
CA ILE A 93 -11.48 9.18 -3.87
C ILE A 93 -11.74 9.07 -2.36
N GLY A 94 -10.77 8.55 -1.61
CA GLY A 94 -10.83 8.49 -0.15
C GLY A 94 -10.98 9.88 0.45
N SER A 95 -10.17 10.84 0.02
CA SER A 95 -10.21 12.23 0.53
C SER A 95 -11.55 12.92 0.28
N LEU A 96 -12.09 12.79 -0.94
CA LEU A 96 -13.43 13.30 -1.25
C LEU A 96 -14.50 12.64 -0.35
N SER A 97 -14.41 11.33 -0.14
CA SER A 97 -15.31 10.61 0.76
C SER A 97 -15.18 11.08 2.21
N GLY A 98 -13.95 11.36 2.66
CA GLY A 98 -13.66 11.91 3.98
C GLY A 98 -14.23 13.33 4.15
N VAL A 99 -14.18 14.17 3.13
CA VAL A 99 -14.81 15.50 3.15
C VAL A 99 -16.32 15.39 3.26
N VAL A 100 -16.95 14.42 2.58
CA VAL A 100 -18.39 14.15 2.78
C VAL A 100 -18.69 13.79 4.23
N LEU A 101 -17.87 12.91 4.84
CA LEU A 101 -18.00 12.56 6.27
C LEU A 101 -17.73 13.74 7.21
N LEU A 102 -16.81 14.63 6.87
CA LEU A 102 -16.50 15.83 7.64
C LEU A 102 -17.72 16.76 7.77
N ASN A 103 -18.57 16.83 6.74
CA ASN A 103 -19.75 17.68 6.69
C ASN A 103 -20.98 17.08 7.42
N VAL A 104 -20.90 15.83 7.89
CA VAL A 104 -21.96 15.23 8.72
C VAL A 104 -21.89 15.83 10.13
N GLU A 105 -23.06 16.13 10.71
CA GLU A 105 -23.20 16.60 12.09
C GLU A 105 -22.91 15.49 13.10
N ILE A 106 -21.62 15.23 13.33
CA ILE A 106 -21.11 14.32 14.36
C ILE A 106 -20.13 15.04 15.28
N SER A 107 -20.04 14.58 16.53
CA SER A 107 -19.14 15.17 17.51
C SER A 107 -17.67 15.08 17.09
N LEU A 108 -16.87 16.06 17.51
CA LEU A 108 -15.42 16.09 17.25
C LEU A 108 -14.69 14.83 17.77
N ALA A 109 -15.14 14.29 18.90
CA ALA A 109 -14.59 13.06 19.47
C ALA A 109 -14.80 11.87 18.53
N VAL A 110 -15.96 11.77 17.88
CA VAL A 110 -16.25 10.71 16.90
C VAL A 110 -15.39 10.87 15.65
N LYS A 111 -15.22 12.10 15.14
CA LYS A 111 -14.34 12.36 13.97
C LYS A 111 -12.90 11.93 14.24
N LYS A 112 -12.36 12.29 15.41
CA LYS A 112 -11.02 11.83 15.85
C LYS A 112 -10.94 10.31 15.99
N GLY A 113 -11.98 9.69 16.53
CA GLY A 113 -12.07 8.22 16.62
C GLY A 113 -12.03 7.55 15.23
N ILE A 114 -12.74 8.11 14.25
CA ILE A 114 -12.72 7.62 12.86
C ILE A 114 -11.31 7.75 12.27
N ILE A 115 -10.64 8.89 12.43
CA ILE A 115 -9.27 9.09 11.94
C ILE A 115 -8.33 8.02 12.53
N VAL A 116 -8.33 7.84 13.84
CA VAL A 116 -7.47 6.85 14.52
C VAL A 116 -7.76 5.43 14.04
N LEU A 117 -9.03 5.08 13.82
CA LEU A 117 -9.40 3.76 13.29
C LEU A 117 -8.93 3.57 11.85
N LEU A 118 -9.10 4.57 10.99
CA LEU A 118 -8.69 4.52 9.59
C LEU A 118 -7.17 4.44 9.45
N GLU A 119 -6.43 5.27 10.21
CA GLU A 119 -4.96 5.22 10.26
C GLU A 119 -4.46 3.90 10.84
N GLY A 120 -5.11 3.39 11.89
CA GLY A 120 -4.78 2.09 12.47
C GLY A 120 -4.98 0.93 11.48
N LEU A 121 -6.09 0.93 10.74
CA LEU A 121 -6.34 -0.04 9.66
C LEU A 121 -5.35 0.13 8.51
N SER A 122 -5.05 1.37 8.13
CA SER A 122 -4.05 1.71 7.11
C SER A 122 -2.68 1.14 7.46
N GLY A 123 -2.17 1.44 8.66
CA GLY A 123 -0.91 0.91 9.17
C GLY A 123 -0.91 -0.61 9.29
N GLY A 124 -2.03 -1.20 9.72
CA GLY A 124 -2.22 -2.65 9.74
C GLY A 124 -2.10 -3.29 8.36
N THR A 125 -2.50 -2.59 7.30
CA THR A 125 -2.39 -3.07 5.92
C THR A 125 -0.92 -3.14 5.49
N ILE A 126 -0.10 -2.14 5.82
CA ILE A 126 1.36 -2.19 5.58
C ILE A 126 1.99 -3.35 6.37
N ILE A 127 1.65 -3.52 7.64
CA ILE A 127 2.17 -4.63 8.46
C ILE A 127 1.84 -5.98 7.81
N TYR A 128 0.58 -6.19 7.40
CA TYR A 128 0.17 -7.41 6.70
C TYR A 128 1.01 -7.63 5.43
N VAL A 129 1.08 -6.63 4.55
CA VAL A 129 1.78 -6.72 3.27
C VAL A 129 3.28 -6.97 3.46
N THR A 130 3.92 -6.25 4.38
CA THR A 130 5.36 -6.39 4.63
C THR A 130 5.71 -7.78 5.19
N PHE A 131 4.97 -8.26 6.20
CA PHE A 131 5.34 -9.50 6.89
C PHE A 131 4.82 -10.77 6.22
N LEU A 132 3.59 -10.75 5.71
CA LEU A 132 2.93 -11.94 5.21
C LEU A 132 2.99 -12.06 3.69
N ASP A 133 3.01 -10.95 2.95
CA ASP A 133 3.21 -11.00 1.50
C ASP A 133 4.70 -10.93 1.13
N ILE A 134 5.43 -9.88 1.51
CA ILE A 134 6.82 -9.69 1.06
C ILE A 134 7.77 -10.64 1.80
N LEU A 135 7.80 -10.58 3.13
CA LEU A 135 8.80 -11.31 3.92
C LEU A 135 8.62 -12.83 3.85
N ALA A 136 7.38 -13.32 3.84
CA ALA A 136 7.13 -14.75 3.68
C ALA A 136 7.56 -15.28 2.30
N GLN A 137 7.47 -14.45 1.25
CA GLN A 137 7.94 -14.81 -0.09
C GLN A 137 9.47 -14.88 -0.14
N GLU A 138 10.15 -13.84 0.36
CA GLU A 138 11.62 -13.80 0.35
C GLU A 138 12.22 -14.91 1.22
N ARG A 139 11.54 -15.30 2.32
CA ARG A 139 11.90 -16.47 3.15
C ARG A 139 11.77 -17.81 2.43
N ALA A 140 10.88 -17.91 1.44
CA ALA A 140 10.68 -19.13 0.67
C ALA A 140 11.76 -19.31 -0.42
N ASP A 141 12.53 -18.27 -0.72
CA ASP A 141 13.66 -18.32 -1.63
C ASP A 141 14.95 -18.82 -0.94
N SER A 142 15.86 -19.39 -1.74
CA SER A 142 17.09 -20.09 -1.29
C SER A 142 18.19 -19.16 -0.73
N HIS A 143 17.88 -17.92 -0.35
CA HIS A 143 18.85 -16.98 0.21
C HIS A 143 19.23 -17.32 1.66
N SER A 144 20.37 -16.81 2.12
CA SER A 144 20.81 -17.04 3.49
C SER A 144 19.91 -16.30 4.49
N ASN A 145 19.03 -17.05 5.16
CA ASN A 145 18.03 -16.57 6.12
C ASN A 145 18.59 -15.63 7.23
N LEU A 146 19.88 -15.73 7.56
CA LEU A 146 20.54 -14.91 8.58
C LEU A 146 20.87 -13.49 8.11
N ILE A 147 21.28 -13.31 6.84
CA ILE A 147 21.58 -11.98 6.29
C ILE A 147 20.29 -11.18 6.16
N GLN A 148 19.22 -11.83 5.70
CA GLN A 148 17.90 -11.24 5.62
C GLN A 148 17.36 -10.84 7.00
N LEU A 149 17.54 -11.71 8.01
CA LEU A 149 17.18 -11.39 9.40
C LEU A 149 17.99 -10.20 9.93
N ALA A 150 19.29 -10.16 9.67
CA ALA A 150 20.14 -9.03 10.08
C ALA A 150 19.72 -7.71 9.40
N ALA A 151 19.36 -7.75 8.11
CA ALA A 151 18.87 -6.58 7.38
C ALA A 151 17.53 -6.06 7.94
N ILE A 152 16.60 -6.95 8.31
CA ILE A 152 15.33 -6.59 8.94
C ILE A 152 15.55 -5.97 10.32
N ILE A 153 16.40 -6.58 11.16
CA ILE A 153 16.74 -6.06 12.48
C ILE A 153 17.40 -4.69 12.36
N LEU A 154 18.30 -4.50 11.39
CA LEU A 154 18.96 -3.22 11.14
C LEU A 154 17.96 -2.14 10.71
N GLY A 155 17.05 -2.46 9.78
CA GLY A 155 15.99 -1.54 9.35
C GLY A 155 15.08 -1.12 10.50
N PHE A 156 14.64 -2.08 11.31
CA PHE A 156 13.82 -1.81 12.50
C PHE A 156 14.56 -0.97 13.54
N ALA A 157 15.83 -1.31 13.83
CA ALA A 157 16.66 -0.55 14.76
C ALA A 157 16.91 0.89 14.29
N MET A 158 17.05 1.11 12.98
CA MET A 158 17.17 2.45 12.41
C MET A 158 15.90 3.28 12.62
N ILE A 159 14.72 2.70 12.40
CA ILE A 159 13.43 3.38 12.61
C ILE A 159 13.27 3.75 14.09
N VAL A 160 13.51 2.80 14.99
CA VAL A 160 13.46 3.04 16.45
C VAL A 160 14.49 4.10 16.87
N GLY A 161 15.69 4.07 16.29
CA GLY A 161 16.75 5.05 16.58
C GLY A 161 16.46 6.46 16.08
N LEU A 162 15.59 6.61 15.07
CA LEU A 162 15.12 7.89 14.56
C LEU A 162 13.99 8.51 15.41
N GLY A 163 13.44 7.76 16.38
CA GLY A 163 12.38 8.24 17.26
C GLY A 163 11.00 8.34 16.60
N LEU A 164 10.78 7.58 15.51
CA LEU A 164 9.48 7.35 14.89
C LEU A 164 8.77 6.16 15.57
#